data_AF-L8ILE1-F1
#
_entry.id   AF-L8ILE1-F1
#
_cell.length_a   1.000
_cell.length_b   1.000
_cell.length_c   1.000
_cell.angle_alpha   90.00
_cell.angle_beta   90.00
_cell.angle_gamma   90.00
#
_symmetry.space_group_name_H-M   'P 1'
#
loop_
_entity.id
_entity.type
_entity.pdbx_description
1 polymer ?
#
loop_
_entity_poly.entity_id
_entity_poly.type
_entity_poly.pdbx_seq_one_letter_code
_entity_poly.pdbx_strand_id
1 'polypeptide(L)'
;LFTDPALPCGVILAEYLNLPSVYLFRGFPCALENTFTRTPSPLSYVPRYYTQFSDHMTFLQRVGNFLVNYLENILLYALYSKYEDLAGEVLGRQVHLPALYRKASIWLLRYDFVFEYPRPVMPNMVLIGGSSCKK
;
A
#
# COMPACT_ATOMS: atom_id res chain seq x y z
N LEU A 1 0.26 14.64 10.87
CA LEU A 1 0.12 13.41 11.67
C LEU A 1 1.07 12.34 11.15
N PHE A 2 1.96 11.84 12.00
CA PHE A 2 2.82 10.70 11.71
C PHE A 2 2.10 9.41 12.11
N THR A 3 1.87 8.50 11.18
CA THR A 3 1.05 7.29 11.45
C THR A 3 1.46 6.11 10.59
N ASP A 4 1.14 4.89 11.04
CA ASP A 4 1.21 3.70 10.22
C ASP A 4 -0.06 3.60 9.34
N PRO A 5 0.05 3.63 8.00
CA PRO A 5 -1.08 3.47 7.08
C PRO A 5 -1.73 2.08 7.09
N ALA A 6 -1.12 1.05 7.68
CA ALA A 6 -1.72 -0.29 7.77
C ALA A 6 -3.06 -0.27 8.51
N LEU A 7 -3.21 0.65 9.48
CA LEU A 7 -4.45 0.95 10.18
C LEU A 7 -5.06 2.26 9.63
N PRO A 8 -6.22 2.20 8.94
CA PRO A 8 -6.83 3.39 8.33
C PRO A 8 -7.21 4.49 9.32
N CYS A 9 -7.39 4.18 10.61
CA CYS A 9 -7.82 5.13 11.62
C CYS A 9 -6.93 6.38 11.69
N GLY A 10 -5.61 6.23 11.57
CA GLY A 10 -4.69 7.38 11.55
C GLY A 10 -4.85 8.24 10.31
N VAL A 11 -5.15 7.63 9.16
CA VAL A 11 -5.43 8.34 7.90
C VAL A 11 -6.74 9.12 7.99
N ILE A 12 -7.78 8.51 8.55
CA ILE A 12 -9.09 9.14 8.77
C ILE A 12 -8.95 10.30 9.76
N LEU A 13 -8.19 10.12 10.85
CA LEU A 13 -7.96 11.16 11.84
C LEU A 13 -7.18 12.35 11.27
N ALA A 14 -6.19 12.09 10.40
CA ALA A 14 -5.46 13.17 9.72
C ALA A 14 -6.38 14.02 8.84
N GLU A 15 -7.32 13.39 8.13
CA GLU A 15 -8.34 14.08 7.33
C GLU A 15 -9.31 14.87 8.22
N TYR A 16 -9.78 14.26 9.32
CA TYR A 16 -10.72 14.90 10.25
C TYR A 16 -10.12 16.16 10.89
N LEU A 17 -8.84 16.10 11.28
CA LEU A 17 -8.11 17.23 11.87
C LEU A 17 -7.53 18.17 10.81
N ASN A 18 -7.68 17.87 9.52
CA ASN A 18 -7.12 18.62 8.39
C ASN A 18 -5.59 18.85 8.51
N LEU A 19 -4.85 17.80 8.90
CA LEU A 19 -3.39 17.85 9.09
C LEU A 19 -2.66 17.12 7.96
N PRO A 20 -1.48 17.61 7.52
CA PRO A 20 -0.63 16.87 6.58
C PRO A 20 -0.18 15.55 7.23
N SER A 21 -0.27 14.44 6.51
CA SER A 21 0.09 13.12 7.03
C SER A 21 1.41 12.59 6.45
N VAL A 22 2.21 11.96 7.31
CA VAL A 22 3.42 11.24 6.95
C VAL A 22 3.25 9.79 7.37
N TYR A 23 3.45 8.88 6.42
CA TYR A 23 3.19 7.46 6.61
C TYR A 23 4.50 6.70 6.80
N LEU A 24 4.59 5.93 7.88
CA LEU A 24 5.72 5.03 8.11
C LEU A 24 5.21 3.58 8.11
N PHE A 25 5.62 2.78 7.11
CA PHE A 25 5.21 1.38 7.01
C PHE A 25 6.17 0.56 6.14
N ARG A 26 6.05 -0.77 6.20
CA ARG A 26 6.86 -1.70 5.39
C ARG A 26 6.23 -2.02 4.03
N GLY A 27 4.93 -1.85 3.86
CA GLY A 27 4.21 -2.37 2.69
C GLY A 27 2.92 -3.06 3.15
N PHE A 28 1.88 -3.04 2.32
CA PHE A 28 0.75 -3.93 2.54
C PHE A 28 1.12 -5.33 2.05
N PRO A 29 0.65 -6.40 2.71
CA PRO A 29 0.96 -7.77 2.27
C PRO A 29 0.57 -8.06 0.82
N CYS A 30 -0.43 -7.32 0.31
CA CYS A 30 -0.92 -7.39 -1.07
C CYS A 30 -0.51 -6.15 -1.89
N ALA A 31 0.62 -5.53 -1.60
CA ALA A 31 1.16 -4.38 -2.33
C ALA A 31 0.12 -3.27 -2.65
N LEU A 32 -0.86 -3.09 -1.76
CA LEU A 32 -1.99 -2.18 -1.91
C LEU A 32 -1.54 -0.72 -1.96
N GLU A 33 -0.37 -0.43 -1.40
CA GLU A 33 0.27 0.87 -1.51
C GLU A 33 0.41 1.29 -2.97
N ASN A 34 0.61 0.35 -3.90
CA ASN A 34 0.71 0.65 -5.33
C ASN A 34 -0.63 1.12 -5.88
N THR A 35 -1.74 0.48 -5.49
CA THR A 35 -3.10 0.90 -5.86
C THR A 35 -3.44 2.27 -5.29
N PHE A 36 -3.08 2.53 -4.03
CA PHE A 36 -3.34 3.81 -3.36
C PHE A 36 -2.51 4.95 -3.96
N THR A 37 -1.23 4.71 -4.23
CA THR A 37 -0.31 5.70 -4.80
C THR A 37 -0.40 5.83 -6.32
N ARG A 38 -1.19 4.97 -6.98
CA ARG A 38 -1.28 4.84 -8.45
C ARG A 38 0.05 4.52 -9.11
N THR A 39 0.87 3.73 -8.40
CA THR A 39 2.16 3.27 -8.88
C THR A 39 1.96 1.99 -9.70
N PRO A 40 2.49 1.89 -10.94
CA PRO A 40 2.37 0.68 -11.74
C PRO A 40 3.18 -0.47 -11.14
N SER A 41 2.55 -1.63 -10.99
CA SER A 41 3.19 -2.87 -10.53
C SER A 41 2.78 -4.02 -11.46
N PRO A 42 3.45 -4.18 -12.61
CA PRO A 42 3.04 -5.13 -13.64
C PRO A 42 3.24 -6.59 -13.21
N LEU A 43 2.15 -7.35 -13.29
CA LEU A 43 2.06 -8.73 -12.82
C LEU A 43 2.82 -9.74 -13.70
N SER A 44 3.33 -9.30 -14.85
CA SER A 44 4.10 -10.14 -15.78
C SER A 44 5.53 -10.39 -15.32
N TYR A 45 6.11 -9.52 -14.49
CA TYR A 45 7.47 -9.63 -13.97
C TYR A 45 7.61 -9.26 -12.48
N VAL A 46 6.60 -8.64 -11.86
CA VAL A 46 6.56 -8.47 -10.40
C VAL A 46 5.69 -9.58 -9.80
N PRO A 47 6.30 -10.58 -9.13
CA PRO A 47 5.56 -11.64 -8.48
C PRO A 47 4.85 -11.14 -7.21
N ARG A 48 3.72 -11.74 -6.88
CA ARG A 48 3.00 -11.51 -5.62
C ARG A 48 3.75 -12.21 -4.47
N TYR A 49 3.78 -11.60 -3.29
CA TYR A 49 4.57 -12.12 -2.16
C TYR A 49 4.20 -13.57 -1.78
N TYR A 50 2.93 -13.96 -1.92
CA TYR A 50 2.46 -15.30 -1.55
C TYR A 50 2.70 -16.37 -2.62
N THR A 51 3.06 -16.02 -3.86
CA THR A 51 3.31 -17.03 -4.91
C THR A 51 4.71 -17.62 -4.86
N GLN A 52 5.64 -16.99 -4.13
CA GLN A 52 7.05 -17.37 -4.08
C GLN A 52 7.71 -17.48 -5.47
N PHE A 53 7.16 -16.79 -6.47
CA PHE A 53 7.75 -16.72 -7.81
C PHE A 53 8.91 -15.73 -7.86
N SER A 54 9.78 -15.88 -8.86
CA SER A 54 10.83 -14.92 -9.21
C SER A 54 10.30 -13.88 -10.21
N ASP A 55 11.12 -12.90 -10.54
CA ASP A 55 10.99 -12.06 -11.74
C ASP A 55 10.93 -12.86 -13.05
N HIS A 56 11.61 -14.01 -13.09
CA HIS A 56 11.56 -14.94 -14.21
C HIS A 56 10.38 -15.94 -14.08
N MET A 57 9.19 -15.52 -14.53
CA MET A 57 7.99 -16.37 -14.58
C MET A 57 7.71 -16.93 -15.98
N THR A 58 7.36 -18.22 -16.04
CA THR A 58 6.73 -18.86 -17.20
C THR A 58 5.31 -18.32 -17.44
N PHE A 59 4.73 -18.59 -18.62
CA PHE A 59 3.37 -18.13 -18.93
C PHE A 59 2.34 -18.58 -17.88
N LEU A 60 2.36 -19.85 -17.47
CA LEU A 60 1.43 -20.37 -16.45
C LEU A 60 1.63 -19.72 -15.08
N GLN A 61 2.88 -19.46 -14.69
CA GLN A 61 3.17 -18.72 -13.46
C GLN A 61 2.65 -17.28 -13.52
N ARG A 62 2.74 -16.59 -14.67
CA ARG A 62 2.15 -15.26 -14.85
C ARG A 62 0.63 -15.27 -14.73
N VAL A 63 -0.03 -16.29 -15.29
CA VAL A 63 -1.48 -16.47 -15.14
C VAL A 63 -1.84 -16.72 -13.67
N GLY A 64 -1.10 -17.59 -12.98
CA GLY A 64 -1.27 -17.80 -11.53
C GLY A 64 -1.05 -16.52 -10.72
N ASN A 65 -0.02 -15.75 -11.04
CA ASN A 65 0.29 -14.47 -10.40
C ASN A 65 -0.84 -13.44 -10.57
N PHE A 66 -1.45 -13.40 -11.76
CA PHE A 66 -2.62 -12.57 -12.05
C PHE A 66 -3.85 -12.99 -11.22
N LEU A 67 -4.14 -14.28 -11.16
CA LEU A 67 -5.27 -14.80 -10.38
C LEU A 67 -5.11 -14.51 -8.89
N VAL A 68 -3.90 -14.69 -8.35
CA VAL A 68 -3.59 -14.34 -6.95
C VAL A 68 -3.79 -12.85 -6.69
N ASN A 69 -3.30 -11.98 -7.59
CA ASN A 69 -3.53 -10.55 -7.45
C ASN A 69 -5.02 -10.19 -7.45
N TYR A 70 -5.82 -10.83 -8.30
CA TYR A 70 -7.26 -10.60 -8.35
C TYR A 70 -7.95 -11.00 -7.03
N LEU A 71 -7.60 -12.19 -6.49
CA LEU A 71 -8.13 -12.67 -5.21
C LEU A 71 -7.74 -11.77 -4.03
N GLU A 72 -6.49 -11.31 -3.99
CA GLU A 72 -6.00 -10.39 -2.96
C GLU A 72 -6.76 -9.07 -2.95
N ASN A 73 -7.07 -8.50 -4.13
CA ASN A 73 -7.86 -7.26 -4.22
C ASN A 73 -9.26 -7.44 -3.62
N ILE A 74 -9.91 -8.59 -3.87
CA ILE A 74 -11.23 -8.91 -3.29
C ILE A 74 -11.14 -9.03 -1.77
N LEU A 75 -10.15 -9.77 -1.27
CA LEU A 75 -9.93 -9.95 0.17
C LEU A 75 -9.71 -8.59 0.86
N LEU A 76 -8.88 -7.73 0.26
CA LEU A 76 -8.61 -6.41 0.80
C LEU A 76 -9.83 -5.51 0.77
N TYR A 77 -10.62 -5.52 -0.31
CA TYR A 77 -11.87 -4.78 -0.36
C TYR A 77 -12.79 -5.19 0.80
N ALA A 78 -12.89 -6.49 1.09
CA ALA A 78 -13.69 -6.99 2.21
C ALA A 78 -13.14 -6.58 3.59
N LEU A 79 -11.82 -6.49 3.75
CA LEU A 79 -11.18 -6.07 5.01
C LEU A 79 -11.32 -4.55 5.24
N TYR A 80 -11.22 -3.75 4.19
CA TYR A 80 -11.18 -2.29 4.27
C TYR A 80 -12.56 -1.63 4.12
N SER A 81 -13.58 -2.30 3.57
CA SER A 81 -14.93 -1.73 3.40
C SER A 81 -15.52 -1.18 4.70
N LYS A 82 -15.36 -1.90 5.82
CA LYS A 82 -15.83 -1.44 7.14
C LYS A 82 -15.20 -0.13 7.60
N TYR A 83 -13.94 0.10 7.21
CA TYR A 83 -13.26 1.36 7.52
C TYR A 83 -13.72 2.50 6.62
N GLU A 84 -14.22 2.19 5.43
CA GLU A 84 -14.82 3.18 4.53
C GLU A 84 -16.15 3.69 5.08
N ASP A 85 -17.00 2.79 5.58
CA ASP A 85 -18.24 3.14 6.27
C ASP A 85 -17.96 4.00 7.51
N LEU A 86 -17.00 3.58 8.35
CA LEU A 86 -16.58 4.32 9.54
C LEU A 86 -16.02 5.71 9.17
N ALA A 87 -15.20 5.79 8.13
CA ALA A 87 -14.65 7.06 7.66
C ALA A 87 -15.77 8.00 7.18
N GLY A 88 -16.80 7.44 6.53
CA GLY A 88 -17.96 8.19 6.08
C GLY A 88 -18.77 8.78 7.24
N GLU A 89 -18.97 8.00 8.30
CA GLU A 89 -19.66 8.44 9.53
C GLU A 89 -18.87 9.53 10.26
N VAL A 90 -17.57 9.32 10.48
CA VAL A 90 -16.70 10.26 11.22
C VAL A 90 -16.51 11.58 10.47
N LEU A 91 -16.37 11.52 9.14
CA LEU A 91 -16.17 12.71 8.30
C LEU A 91 -17.49 13.36 7.84
N GLY A 92 -18.64 12.73 8.10
CA GLY A 92 -19.97 13.22 7.72
C GLY A 92 -20.19 13.29 6.20
N ARG A 93 -19.45 12.53 5.39
CA ARG A 93 -19.53 12.54 3.92
C ARG A 93 -19.07 11.20 3.34
N GLN A 94 -19.58 10.82 2.17
CA GLN A 94 -19.06 9.64 1.46
C GLN A 94 -17.59 9.85 1.09
N VAL A 95 -16.74 8.90 1.50
CA VAL A 95 -15.31 8.91 1.24
C VAL A 95 -14.86 7.55 0.77
N HIS A 96 -13.89 7.53 -0.14
CA HIS A 96 -13.20 6.30 -0.53
C HIS A 96 -11.84 6.26 0.14
N LEU A 97 -11.49 5.14 0.79
CA LEU A 97 -10.20 5.00 1.46
C LEU A 97 -9.00 5.30 0.55
N PRO A 98 -8.91 4.78 -0.69
CA PRO A 98 -7.83 5.14 -1.61
C PRO A 98 -7.67 6.65 -1.82
N ALA A 99 -8.77 7.42 -1.75
CA ALA A 99 -8.72 8.87 -1.90
C ALA A 99 -8.09 9.56 -0.69
N LEU A 100 -8.30 9.03 0.51
CA LEU A 100 -7.66 9.53 1.73
C LEU A 100 -6.16 9.21 1.74
N TYR A 101 -5.77 7.99 1.36
CA TYR A 101 -4.36 7.60 1.29
C TYR A 101 -3.56 8.47 0.30
N ARG A 102 -4.16 8.87 -0.83
CA ARG A 102 -3.51 9.76 -1.82
C ARG A 102 -3.13 11.13 -1.28
N LYS A 103 -3.76 11.60 -0.19
CA LYS A 103 -3.46 12.91 0.41
C LYS A 103 -2.19 12.92 1.27
N ALA A 104 -1.53 11.78 1.45
CA ALA A 104 -0.30 11.74 2.23
C ALA A 104 0.80 12.62 1.61
N SER A 105 1.46 13.39 2.45
CA SER A 105 2.57 14.25 2.04
C SER A 105 3.81 13.41 1.73
N ILE A 106 4.14 12.42 2.55
CA ILE A 106 5.32 11.55 2.39
C ILE A 106 4.99 10.12 2.83
N TRP A 107 5.46 9.16 2.05
CA TRP A 107 5.45 7.73 2.35
C TRP A 107 6.89 7.28 2.69
N LEU A 108 7.17 7.06 3.96
CA LEU A 108 8.42 6.49 4.45
C LEU A 108 8.32 4.96 4.47
N LEU A 109 9.00 4.33 3.52
CA LEU A 109 8.98 2.89 3.29
C LEU A 109 10.14 2.21 4.01
N ARG A 110 9.82 1.32 4.95
CA ARG A 110 10.79 0.54 5.76
C ARG A 110 11.37 -0.66 5.00
N TYR A 111 11.76 -0.43 3.75
CA TYR A 111 12.47 -1.39 2.91
C TYR A 111 13.41 -0.65 1.97
N ASP A 112 14.34 -1.39 1.38
CA ASP A 112 15.33 -0.89 0.44
C ASP A 112 15.03 -1.42 -0.96
N PHE A 113 15.37 -0.65 -1.99
CA PHE A 113 15.17 -1.05 -3.38
C PHE A 113 15.97 -2.30 -3.74
N VAL A 114 17.06 -2.60 -3.01
CA VAL A 114 17.89 -3.80 -3.24
C VAL A 114 17.12 -5.11 -3.01
N PHE A 115 16.11 -5.10 -2.14
CA PHE A 115 15.34 -6.32 -1.80
C PHE A 115 14.00 -6.43 -2.53
N GLU A 116 13.69 -5.47 -3.39
CA GLU A 116 12.41 -5.39 -4.09
C GLU A 116 12.60 -5.50 -5.60
N TYR A 117 11.58 -6.04 -6.27
CA TYR A 117 11.58 -6.09 -7.72
C TYR A 117 11.51 -4.68 -8.32
N PRO A 118 12.21 -4.42 -9.44
CA PRO A 118 12.27 -3.10 -10.04
C PRO A 118 10.87 -2.67 -10.48
N ARG A 119 10.37 -1.59 -9.89
CA ARG A 119 9.10 -0.96 -10.25
C ARG A 119 9.19 0.54 -10.02
N PRO A 120 8.43 1.36 -10.76
CA PRO A 120 8.39 2.80 -10.51
C PRO A 120 7.97 3.10 -9.07
N VAL A 121 8.35 4.26 -8.55
CA VAL A 121 7.91 4.79 -7.25
C VAL A 121 7.49 6.24 -7.43
N MET A 122 6.52 6.71 -6.64
CA MET A 122 6.08 8.10 -6.69
C MET A 122 7.10 9.03 -6.01
N PRO A 123 7.21 10.31 -6.42
CA PRO A 123 8.17 11.25 -5.85
C PRO A 123 8.02 11.50 -4.33
N ASN A 124 6.81 11.28 -3.79
CA ASN A 124 6.54 11.40 -2.36
C ASN A 124 6.83 10.10 -1.58
N MET A 125 7.38 9.07 -2.21
CA MET A 125 7.78 7.81 -1.57
C MET A 125 9.29 7.80 -1.34
N VAL A 126 9.71 7.62 -0.09
CA VAL A 126 11.11 7.61 0.34
C VAL A 126 11.41 6.27 1.00
N LEU A 127 12.34 5.53 0.42
CA LEU A 127 12.84 4.27 0.94
C LEU A 127 13.86 4.58 2.04
N ILE A 128 13.52 4.25 3.29
CA ILE A 128 14.40 4.48 4.45
C ILE A 128 15.14 3.21 4.89
N GLY A 129 14.93 2.08 4.19
CA GLY A 129 15.59 0.82 4.49
C GLY A 129 15.25 0.26 5.87
N GLY A 130 16.21 -0.48 6.45
CA GLY A 130 16.10 -1.02 7.80
C GLY A 130 16.52 0.00 8.87
N SER A 131 15.64 0.26 9.82
CA SER A 131 15.97 1.05 11.01
C SER A 131 16.84 0.22 11.97
N SER A 132 18.17 0.25 11.81
CA SER A 132 19.09 -0.29 12.82
C SER A 132 19.34 0.75 13.91
N CYS A 133 19.01 0.43 15.16
CA CYS A 133 19.47 1.22 16.30
C CYS A 133 20.97 0.96 16.49
N LYS A 134 21.77 2.04 16.52
CA LYS A 134 23.12 1.96 17.11
C LYS A 134 22.95 1.74 18.61
N LYS A 135 23.65 0.73 19.13
CA LYS A 135 23.82 0.53 20.57
C LYS A 135 24.68 1.63 21.16
#